data_AF-A0A972JBR3-F1
#
_entry.id   AF-A0A972JBR3-F1
#
_cell.length_a   1.000
_cell.length_b   1.000
_cell.length_c   1.000
_cell.angle_alpha   90.00
_cell.angle_beta   90.00
_cell.angle_gamma   90.00
#
_symmetry.space_group_name_H-M   'P 1'
#
loop_
_entity.id
_entity.type
_entity.pdbx_description
1 polymer ?
#
loop_
_entity_poly.entity_id
_entity_poly.type
_entity_poly.pdbx_seq_one_letter_code
_entity_poly.pdbx_strand_id
1 'polypeptide(L)'
;YVDKVQRIGIRMADLLEKETFERLLKSNIEYKQAYFKGMFNETCPSFDDIFEEYYAAGQRLKEFVTDTSKILDDAFVADEKVLFEGAQGVMLDIDHGTYPFVTSSNPIAGNVTVGTGVGPTFVSKVIGVCKAYTSRVGDGPFPTELFDEDGHHIREVGREYGTTTGRPRRVGWFDSVVLRHSRRVSGITDLS
;
A
#
# COMPACT_ATOMS: atom_id res chain seq x y z
N TYR A 1 -8.19 1.48 4.34
CA TYR A 1 -7.60 1.07 5.64
C TYR A 1 -8.42 1.50 6.85
N VAL A 2 -8.86 2.75 6.96
CA VAL A 2 -9.71 3.20 8.10
C VAL A 2 -10.94 2.32 8.31
N ASP A 3 -11.74 2.07 7.25
CA ASP A 3 -12.96 1.25 7.34
C ASP A 3 -12.67 -0.21 7.78
N LYS A 4 -11.49 -0.76 7.45
CA LYS A 4 -11.02 -2.07 7.95
C LYS A 4 -10.83 -2.02 9.47
N VAL A 5 -10.14 -1.00 9.98
CA VAL A 5 -9.88 -0.82 11.42
C VAL A 5 -11.18 -0.53 12.18
N GLN A 6 -12.09 0.24 11.58
CA GLN A 6 -13.43 0.50 12.10
C GLN A 6 -14.38 -0.70 11.99
N ARG A 7 -13.98 -1.78 11.31
CA ARG A 7 -14.74 -3.01 11.12
C ARG A 7 -16.05 -2.81 10.34
N ILE A 8 -16.09 -1.82 9.46
CA ILE A 8 -17.20 -1.54 8.54
C ILE A 8 -16.83 -1.77 7.06
N GLY A 9 -15.56 -2.12 6.79
CA GLY A 9 -15.08 -2.34 5.43
C GLY A 9 -15.75 -3.54 4.74
N ILE A 10 -16.04 -3.37 3.46
CA ILE A 10 -16.49 -4.44 2.55
C ILE A 10 -15.26 -5.16 1.99
N ARG A 11 -15.24 -6.49 2.03
CA ARG A 11 -14.13 -7.33 1.53
C ARG A 11 -14.54 -8.04 0.23
N MET A 12 -13.58 -8.70 -0.43
CA MET A 12 -13.83 -9.45 -1.66
C MET A 12 -14.92 -10.52 -1.49
N ALA A 13 -14.92 -11.27 -0.38
CA ALA A 13 -15.96 -12.26 -0.11
C ALA A 13 -17.36 -11.64 -0.04
N ASP A 14 -17.47 -10.45 0.58
CA ASP A 14 -18.72 -9.73 0.69
C ASP A 14 -19.19 -9.21 -0.67
N LEU A 15 -18.28 -8.69 -1.50
CA LEU A 15 -18.55 -8.18 -2.85
C LEU A 15 -19.07 -9.26 -3.82
N LEU A 16 -18.70 -10.53 -3.61
CA LEU A 16 -19.13 -11.64 -4.46
C LEU A 16 -20.55 -12.14 -4.14
N GLU A 17 -21.09 -11.79 -2.98
CA GLU A 17 -22.39 -12.24 -2.49
C GLU A 17 -23.37 -11.06 -2.53
N LYS A 18 -24.37 -11.16 -3.42
CA LYS A 18 -25.17 -10.00 -3.83
C LYS A 18 -25.89 -9.36 -2.65
N GLU A 19 -26.58 -10.18 -1.86
CA GLU A 19 -27.41 -9.77 -0.74
C GLU A 19 -26.58 -9.14 0.39
N THR A 20 -25.40 -9.67 0.67
CA THR A 20 -24.44 -9.17 1.66
C THR A 20 -23.82 -7.87 1.18
N PHE A 21 -23.36 -7.82 -0.08
CA PHE A 21 -22.83 -6.59 -0.65
C PHE A 21 -23.86 -5.47 -0.61
N GLU A 22 -25.09 -5.74 -1.04
CA GLU A 22 -26.19 -4.78 -1.03
C GLU A 22 -26.44 -4.23 0.38
N ARG A 23 -26.59 -5.12 1.37
CA ARG A 23 -26.85 -4.75 2.75
C ARG A 23 -25.72 -3.92 3.36
N LEU A 24 -24.48 -4.34 3.16
CA LEU A 24 -23.31 -3.62 3.71
C LEU A 24 -23.11 -2.27 3.01
N LEU A 25 -23.30 -2.21 1.69
CA LEU A 25 -23.16 -0.98 0.92
C LEU A 25 -24.20 0.06 1.34
N LYS A 26 -25.48 -0.33 1.52
CA LYS A 26 -26.52 0.57 2.02
C LYS A 26 -26.16 1.18 3.38
N SER A 27 -25.73 0.35 4.33
CA SER A 27 -25.33 0.81 5.66
C SER A 27 -24.12 1.74 5.61
N ASN A 28 -23.12 1.42 4.78
CA ASN A 28 -21.93 2.24 4.63
C ASN A 28 -22.26 3.59 3.97
N ILE A 29 -23.12 3.62 2.95
CA ILE A 29 -23.53 4.87 2.30
C ILE A 29 -24.29 5.77 3.27
N GLU A 30 -25.19 5.23 4.08
CA GLU A 30 -25.88 6.03 5.11
C GLU A 30 -24.87 6.69 6.07
N TYR A 31 -23.92 5.89 6.58
CA TYR A 31 -22.86 6.40 7.46
C TYR A 31 -21.97 7.44 6.77
N LYS A 32 -21.52 7.18 5.55
CA LYS A 32 -20.65 8.10 4.79
C LYS A 32 -21.41 9.36 4.41
N GLN A 33 -22.66 9.27 3.98
CA GLN A 33 -23.47 10.44 3.63
C GLN A 33 -23.61 11.39 4.83
N ALA A 34 -23.88 10.86 6.03
CA ALA A 34 -23.92 11.66 7.25
C ALA A 34 -22.55 12.30 7.56
N TYR A 35 -21.45 11.54 7.39
CA TYR A 35 -20.09 12.03 7.60
C TYR A 35 -19.70 13.16 6.63
N PHE A 36 -19.91 12.97 5.31
CA PHE A 36 -19.61 13.96 4.29
C PHE A 36 -20.43 15.23 4.48
N LYS A 37 -21.72 15.08 4.77
CA LYS A 37 -22.60 16.21 5.01
C LYS A 37 -22.22 16.98 6.27
N GLY A 38 -21.91 16.28 7.36
CA GLY A 38 -21.56 16.90 8.64
C GLY A 38 -20.18 17.56 8.67
N MET A 39 -19.18 16.93 8.07
CA MET A 39 -17.79 17.39 8.15
C MET A 39 -17.39 18.34 7.01
N PHE A 40 -17.93 18.13 5.81
CA PHE A 40 -17.52 18.86 4.61
C PHE A 40 -18.65 19.64 3.95
N ASN A 41 -19.90 19.49 4.41
CA ASN A 41 -21.09 19.99 3.74
C ASN A 41 -21.24 19.47 2.28
N GLU A 42 -20.72 18.27 2.03
CA GLU A 42 -20.74 17.59 0.73
C GLU A 42 -21.63 16.34 0.78
N THR A 43 -21.80 15.68 -0.36
CA THR A 43 -22.52 14.40 -0.50
C THR A 43 -21.59 13.33 -1.04
N CYS A 44 -21.75 12.08 -0.61
CA CYS A 44 -21.04 10.95 -1.22
C CYS A 44 -21.86 10.35 -2.38
N PRO A 45 -21.26 9.48 -3.21
CA PRO A 45 -22.01 8.74 -4.22
C PRO A 45 -23.16 7.93 -3.61
N SER A 46 -24.24 7.78 -4.37
CA SER A 46 -25.44 7.04 -3.98
C SER A 46 -25.26 5.53 -4.13
N PHE A 47 -26.25 4.75 -3.67
CA PHE A 47 -26.24 3.30 -3.82
C PHE A 47 -26.23 2.88 -5.30
N ASP A 48 -27.08 3.53 -6.10
CA ASP A 48 -27.22 3.23 -7.52
C ASP A 48 -25.96 3.62 -8.32
N ASP A 49 -25.20 4.62 -7.85
CA ASP A 49 -23.92 5.02 -8.46
C ASP A 49 -22.82 3.95 -8.29
N ILE A 50 -22.94 3.07 -7.30
CA ILE A 50 -21.87 2.12 -6.92
C ILE A 50 -22.27 0.67 -7.22
N PHE A 51 -23.48 0.26 -6.86
CA PHE A 51 -23.81 -1.15 -6.66
C PHE A 51 -23.59 -2.00 -7.92
N GLU A 52 -24.24 -1.65 -9.04
CA GLU A 52 -24.20 -2.48 -10.26
C GLU A 52 -22.79 -2.56 -10.85
N GLU A 53 -22.07 -1.43 -10.90
CA GLU A 53 -20.71 -1.39 -11.44
C GLU A 53 -19.75 -2.27 -10.63
N TYR A 54 -19.74 -2.09 -9.31
CA TYR A 54 -18.82 -2.80 -8.44
C TYR A 54 -19.19 -4.27 -8.29
N TYR A 55 -20.48 -4.59 -8.24
CA TYR A 55 -20.92 -5.98 -8.22
C TYR A 55 -20.52 -6.70 -9.51
N ALA A 56 -20.74 -6.08 -10.69
CA ALA A 56 -20.31 -6.64 -11.96
C ALA A 56 -18.78 -6.79 -12.05
N ALA A 57 -18.02 -5.83 -11.52
CA ALA A 57 -16.56 -5.96 -11.38
C ALA A 57 -16.17 -7.15 -10.48
N GLY A 58 -16.84 -7.31 -9.34
CA GLY A 58 -16.67 -8.45 -8.44
C GLY A 58 -16.92 -9.78 -9.16
N GLN A 59 -17.99 -9.89 -9.94
CA GLN A 59 -18.30 -11.11 -10.70
C GLN A 59 -17.23 -11.45 -11.74
N ARG A 60 -16.62 -10.45 -12.39
CA ARG A 60 -15.47 -10.68 -13.29
C ARG A 60 -14.23 -11.17 -12.57
N LEU A 61 -14.01 -10.76 -11.32
CA LEU A 61 -12.87 -11.17 -10.50
C LEU A 61 -13.09 -12.50 -9.78
N LYS A 62 -14.33 -13.00 -9.74
CA LYS A 62 -14.76 -14.14 -8.94
C LYS A 62 -13.91 -15.39 -9.14
N GLU A 63 -13.50 -15.68 -10.37
CA GLU A 63 -12.70 -16.86 -10.69
C GLU A 63 -11.30 -16.86 -10.06
N PHE A 64 -10.78 -15.69 -9.65
CA PHE A 64 -9.47 -15.53 -9.01
C PHE A 64 -9.55 -15.48 -7.48
N VAL A 65 -10.76 -15.39 -6.90
CA VAL A 65 -10.93 -15.26 -5.45
C VAL A 65 -10.87 -16.62 -4.78
N THR A 66 -9.95 -16.76 -3.83
CA THR A 66 -9.68 -18.01 -3.11
C THR A 66 -9.01 -17.72 -1.77
N ASP A 67 -8.80 -18.75 -0.96
CA ASP A 67 -7.97 -18.68 0.24
C ASP A 67 -6.49 -18.62 -0.17
N THR A 68 -5.96 -17.40 -0.24
CA THR A 68 -4.56 -17.17 -0.64
C THR A 68 -3.57 -17.61 0.42
N SER A 69 -3.96 -17.67 1.71
CA SER A 69 -3.11 -18.20 2.76
C SER A 69 -2.87 -19.69 2.57
N LYS A 70 -3.89 -20.43 2.15
CA LYS A 70 -3.78 -21.86 1.85
C LYS A 70 -2.89 -22.13 0.64
N ILE A 71 -2.99 -21.31 -0.41
CA ILE A 71 -2.10 -21.41 -1.59
C ILE A 71 -0.63 -21.26 -1.17
N LEU A 72 -0.34 -20.28 -0.32
CA LEU A 72 1.02 -20.04 0.16
C LEU A 72 1.51 -21.18 1.05
N ASP A 73 0.68 -21.67 1.97
CA ASP A 73 1.00 -22.82 2.82
C ASP A 73 1.32 -24.07 1.99
N ASP A 74 0.51 -24.37 0.97
CA ASP A 74 0.74 -25.48 0.04
C ASP A 74 2.06 -25.34 -0.71
N ALA A 75 2.36 -24.13 -1.20
CA ALA A 75 3.63 -23.85 -1.87
C ALA A 75 4.82 -24.08 -0.92
N PHE A 76 4.72 -23.67 0.35
CA PHE A 76 5.79 -23.92 1.32
C PHE A 76 5.94 -25.39 1.70
N VAL A 77 4.85 -26.14 1.84
CA VAL A 77 4.89 -27.59 2.10
C VAL A 77 5.50 -28.34 0.91
N ALA A 78 5.28 -27.85 -0.31
CA ALA A 78 5.85 -28.39 -1.54
C ALA A 78 7.31 -27.95 -1.81
N ASP A 79 7.94 -27.18 -0.92
CA ASP A 79 9.28 -26.60 -1.09
C ASP A 79 9.41 -25.71 -2.34
N GLU A 80 8.32 -25.04 -2.74
CA GLU A 80 8.32 -24.10 -3.85
C GLU A 80 8.92 -22.74 -3.47
N LYS A 81 9.45 -22.05 -4.47
CA LYS A 81 10.01 -20.70 -4.29
C LYS A 81 8.91 -19.65 -4.40
N VAL A 82 8.67 -18.96 -3.29
CA VAL A 82 7.73 -17.84 -3.21
C VAL A 82 8.49 -16.51 -3.19
N LEU A 83 8.04 -15.55 -4.00
CA LEU A 83 8.52 -14.17 -4.00
C LEU A 83 7.38 -13.24 -3.56
N PHE A 84 7.63 -12.45 -2.52
CA PHE A 84 6.72 -11.39 -2.10
C PHE A 84 7.17 -10.06 -2.71
N GLU A 85 6.25 -9.40 -3.41
CA GLU A 85 6.47 -8.06 -3.96
C GLU A 85 5.99 -7.00 -2.96
N GLY A 86 6.91 -6.15 -2.52
CA GLY A 86 6.62 -5.07 -1.58
C GLY A 86 6.17 -3.78 -2.27
N ALA A 87 5.17 -3.13 -1.69
CA ALA A 87 4.84 -1.74 -1.96
C ALA A 87 4.43 -1.07 -0.63
N GLN A 88 4.75 0.18 -0.34
CA GLN A 88 5.69 1.11 -0.98
C GLN A 88 7.13 0.89 -0.46
N GLY A 89 7.76 1.87 0.18
CA GLY A 89 9.08 1.74 0.83
C GLY A 89 9.02 2.03 2.33
N VAL A 90 10.04 1.62 3.08
CA VAL A 90 10.06 1.68 4.56
C VAL A 90 9.78 3.07 5.12
N MET A 91 10.27 4.15 4.49
CA MET A 91 10.03 5.51 4.98
C MET A 91 8.59 6.01 4.81
N LEU A 92 7.75 5.24 4.11
CA LEU A 92 6.30 5.44 4.01
C LEU A 92 5.51 4.46 4.88
N ASP A 93 6.17 3.65 5.70
CA ASP A 93 5.49 2.75 6.64
C ASP A 93 4.69 3.52 7.69
N ILE A 94 3.49 3.04 8.02
CA ILE A 94 2.59 3.70 8.98
C ILE A 94 3.20 3.81 10.39
N ASP A 95 4.02 2.84 10.80
CA ASP A 95 4.65 2.79 12.12
C ASP A 95 6.10 3.29 12.09
N HIS A 96 6.82 2.98 11.02
CA HIS A 96 8.28 3.16 10.95
C HIS A 96 8.74 4.24 9.97
N GLY A 97 7.82 4.88 9.26
CA GLY A 97 8.08 5.94 8.30
C GLY A 97 8.10 7.34 8.92
N THR A 98 8.12 8.36 8.05
CA THR A 98 8.06 9.78 8.47
C THR A 98 6.63 10.21 8.78
N TYR A 99 6.00 9.62 9.79
CA TYR A 99 4.62 9.94 10.19
C TYR A 99 4.46 11.46 10.45
N PRO A 100 3.36 12.10 10.01
CA PRO A 100 2.16 11.54 9.38
C PRO A 100 2.26 11.39 7.84
N PHE A 101 3.39 11.71 7.24
CA PHE A 101 3.57 11.71 5.78
C PHE A 101 3.97 10.31 5.29
N VAL A 102 3.06 9.36 5.47
CA VAL A 102 3.24 7.92 5.25
C VAL A 102 2.01 7.34 4.56
N THR A 103 2.12 6.10 4.07
CA THR A 103 0.94 5.33 3.66
C THR A 103 0.21 4.79 4.90
N SER A 104 -0.98 4.23 4.71
CA SER A 104 -1.79 3.66 5.79
C SER A 104 -1.55 2.16 6.04
N SER A 105 -0.44 1.63 5.54
CA SER A 105 -0.08 0.21 5.64
C SER A 105 1.40 0.05 5.96
N ASN A 106 1.85 -1.20 6.08
CA ASN A 106 3.23 -1.53 6.40
C ASN A 106 3.97 -2.08 5.16
N PRO A 107 4.85 -1.30 4.50
CA PRO A 107 5.72 -1.80 3.44
C PRO A 107 6.90 -2.63 3.95
N ILE A 108 7.18 -2.64 5.25
CA ILE A 108 8.26 -3.49 5.81
C ILE A 108 7.97 -4.97 5.55
N ALA A 109 9.03 -5.78 5.45
CA ALA A 109 8.92 -7.21 5.18
C ALA A 109 8.04 -7.97 6.18
N GLY A 110 7.93 -7.47 7.43
CA GLY A 110 7.05 -8.04 8.44
C GLY A 110 5.58 -8.15 8.00
N ASN A 111 5.10 -7.24 7.13
CA ASN A 111 3.72 -7.25 6.67
C ASN A 111 3.39 -8.44 5.75
N VAL A 112 4.40 -9.12 5.20
CA VAL A 112 4.19 -10.39 4.48
C VAL A 112 3.41 -11.37 5.35
N THR A 113 3.68 -11.38 6.66
CA THR A 113 2.99 -12.28 7.60
C THR A 113 1.49 -11.98 7.69
N VAL A 114 1.13 -10.88 8.35
CA VAL A 114 -0.27 -10.48 8.59
C VAL A 114 -1.03 -10.09 7.31
N GLY A 115 -0.32 -9.75 6.24
CA GLY A 115 -0.91 -9.39 4.94
C GLY A 115 -1.28 -10.60 4.09
N THR A 116 -0.65 -11.77 4.31
CA THR A 116 -0.88 -12.97 3.48
C THR A 116 -1.25 -14.23 4.26
N GLY A 117 -1.17 -14.21 5.60
CA GLY A 117 -1.48 -15.35 6.46
C GLY A 117 -0.30 -16.30 6.70
N VAL A 118 0.91 -15.90 6.31
CA VAL A 118 2.12 -16.72 6.43
C VAL A 118 2.80 -16.54 7.78
N GLY A 119 3.24 -17.64 8.39
CA GLY A 119 4.02 -17.60 9.64
C GLY A 119 5.36 -16.87 9.47
N PRO A 120 5.83 -16.10 10.47
CA PRO A 120 7.05 -15.30 10.35
C PRO A 120 8.31 -16.13 10.05
N THR A 121 8.33 -17.42 10.42
CA THR A 121 9.46 -18.33 10.23
C THR A 121 9.68 -18.74 8.77
N PHE A 122 8.70 -18.50 7.87
CA PHE A 122 8.85 -18.81 6.45
C PHE A 122 9.57 -17.71 5.66
N VAL A 123 9.79 -16.53 6.26
CA VAL A 123 10.54 -15.44 5.61
C VAL A 123 12.04 -15.69 5.80
N SER A 124 12.66 -16.25 4.77
CA SER A 124 14.09 -16.65 4.80
C SER A 124 15.06 -15.56 4.29
N LYS A 125 14.59 -14.67 3.41
CA LYS A 125 15.41 -13.65 2.76
C LYS A 125 14.64 -12.35 2.59
N VAL A 126 15.28 -11.21 2.85
CA VAL A 126 14.72 -9.87 2.65
C VAL A 126 15.69 -9.02 1.86
N ILE A 127 15.33 -8.72 0.61
CA ILE A 127 16.11 -7.87 -0.29
C ILE A 127 15.65 -6.42 -0.13
N GLY A 128 16.51 -5.58 0.43
CA GLY A 128 16.29 -4.14 0.46
C GLY A 128 16.69 -3.53 -0.88
N VAL A 129 15.77 -2.86 -1.55
CA VAL A 129 16.05 -2.16 -2.80
C VAL A 129 16.23 -0.68 -2.51
N CYS A 130 17.37 -0.11 -2.87
CA CYS A 130 17.63 1.33 -2.75
C CYS A 130 18.09 1.91 -4.09
N LYS A 131 17.79 3.19 -4.30
CA LYS A 131 18.39 3.94 -5.41
C LYS A 131 19.72 4.52 -4.93
N ALA A 132 20.61 4.83 -5.88
CA ALA A 132 21.88 5.51 -5.61
C ALA A 132 21.71 6.96 -5.10
N TYR A 133 20.48 7.49 -5.11
CA TYR A 133 20.05 8.77 -4.57
C TYR A 133 18.68 8.57 -3.92
N THR A 134 18.14 9.59 -3.26
CA THR A 134 16.81 9.49 -2.64
C THR A 134 15.78 10.30 -3.43
N SER A 135 14.53 9.83 -3.42
CA SER A 135 13.41 10.49 -4.09
C SER A 135 12.15 10.40 -3.25
N ARG A 136 11.33 11.45 -3.25
CA ARG A 136 10.04 11.49 -2.54
C ARG A 136 8.94 12.01 -3.44
N VAL A 137 7.80 11.32 -3.41
CA VAL A 137 6.53 11.79 -3.96
C VAL A 137 5.69 12.32 -2.80
N GLY A 138 5.11 13.51 -2.97
CA GLY A 138 4.30 14.16 -1.93
C GLY A 138 5.13 14.92 -0.89
N ASP A 139 4.40 15.43 0.10
CA ASP A 139 4.96 16.29 1.14
C ASP A 139 5.65 15.48 2.25
N GLY A 140 6.26 16.19 3.20
CA GLY A 140 6.88 15.64 4.40
C GLY A 140 8.41 15.83 4.46
N PRO A 141 9.03 15.53 5.61
CA PRO A 141 10.45 15.78 5.82
C PRO A 141 11.33 15.04 4.79
N PHE A 142 12.35 15.74 4.30
CA PHE A 142 13.33 15.16 3.40
C PHE A 142 14.71 15.80 3.67
N PRO A 143 15.49 15.26 4.62
CA PRO A 143 16.71 15.92 5.11
C PRO A 143 17.80 16.16 4.06
N THR A 144 17.87 15.30 3.04
CA THR A 144 18.89 15.35 1.99
C THR A 144 18.38 15.96 0.68
N GLU A 145 17.21 16.59 0.69
CA GLU A 145 16.59 17.18 -0.50
C GLU A 145 17.48 18.26 -1.13
N LEU A 146 17.56 18.24 -2.46
CA LEU A 146 18.33 19.17 -3.27
C LEU A 146 17.42 20.16 -4.02
N PHE A 147 17.82 21.42 -4.00
CA PHE A 147 17.14 22.54 -4.64
C PHE A 147 18.01 23.26 -5.67
N ASP A 148 19.18 22.70 -5.96
CA ASP A 148 20.20 23.24 -6.85
C ASP A 148 20.27 22.44 -8.17
N GLU A 149 21.28 22.75 -8.99
CA GLU A 149 21.51 22.13 -10.29
C GLU A 149 21.77 20.62 -10.19
N ASP A 150 22.38 20.14 -9.10
CA ASP A 150 22.57 18.70 -8.88
C ASP A 150 21.23 17.99 -8.71
N GLY A 151 20.31 18.59 -7.93
CA GLY A 151 18.94 18.10 -7.81
C GLY A 151 18.20 18.09 -9.15
N HIS A 152 18.35 19.14 -9.97
CA HIS A 152 17.78 19.17 -11.31
C HIS A 152 18.36 18.06 -12.20
N HIS A 153 19.68 17.91 -12.22
CA HIS A 153 20.37 16.89 -13.02
C HIS A 153 19.92 15.47 -12.66
N ILE A 154 19.88 15.13 -11.36
CA ILE A 154 19.42 13.82 -10.89
C ILE A 154 17.98 13.56 -11.34
N ARG A 155 17.09 14.56 -11.23
CA ARG A 155 15.68 14.41 -11.63
C ARG A 155 15.54 14.11 -13.11
N GLU A 156 16.25 14.84 -13.97
CA GLU A 156 16.21 14.67 -15.42
C GLU A 156 16.73 13.29 -15.85
N VAL A 157 17.93 12.93 -15.41
CA VAL A 157 18.57 11.66 -15.80
C VAL A 157 17.81 10.46 -15.22
N GLY A 158 17.38 10.56 -13.97
CA GLY A 158 16.59 9.53 -13.29
C GLY A 158 15.13 9.45 -13.73
N ARG A 159 14.67 10.37 -14.61
CA ARG A 159 13.27 10.49 -15.04
C ARG A 159 12.31 10.51 -13.84
N GLU A 160 12.65 11.30 -12.82
CA GLU A 160 11.92 11.35 -11.55
C GLU A 160 10.67 12.23 -11.65
N TYR A 161 9.72 11.75 -12.45
CA TYR A 161 8.44 12.37 -12.74
C TYR A 161 7.30 11.39 -12.50
N GLY A 162 6.11 11.90 -12.13
CA GLY A 162 4.90 11.09 -12.08
C GLY A 162 4.54 10.55 -13.46
N THR A 163 4.27 9.25 -13.58
CA THR A 163 4.00 8.59 -14.87
C THR A 163 2.73 9.11 -15.55
N THR A 164 1.70 9.47 -14.77
CA THR A 164 0.43 9.99 -15.30
C THR A 164 0.41 11.52 -15.34
N THR A 165 0.84 12.18 -14.26
CA THR A 165 0.68 13.64 -14.11
C THR A 165 1.87 14.44 -14.63
N GLY A 166 3.02 13.80 -14.86
CA GLY A 166 4.28 14.49 -15.17
C GLY A 166 4.81 15.36 -14.03
N ARG A 167 4.23 15.31 -12.82
CA ARG A 167 4.67 16.16 -11.69
C ARG A 167 6.09 15.77 -11.26
N PRO A 168 7.03 16.73 -11.09
CA PRO A 168 8.38 16.43 -10.64
C PRO A 168 8.38 15.85 -9.23
N ARG A 169 9.21 14.84 -9.01
CA ARG A 169 9.49 14.34 -7.67
C ARG A 169 10.57 15.17 -7.00
N ARG A 170 10.52 15.19 -5.68
CA ARG A 170 11.60 15.73 -4.83
C ARG A 170 12.75 14.72 -4.89
N VAL A 171 13.99 15.20 -5.00
CA VAL A 171 15.18 14.34 -5.09
C VAL A 171 16.25 14.86 -4.14
N GLY A 172 17.16 13.97 -3.73
CA GLY A 172 18.17 14.30 -2.74
C GLY A 172 19.32 13.31 -2.73
N TRP A 173 20.36 13.62 -1.96
CA TRP A 173 21.50 12.71 -1.79
C TRP A 173 21.09 11.38 -1.17
N PHE A 174 21.90 10.35 -1.40
CA PHE A 174 21.75 9.06 -0.73
C PHE A 174 21.78 9.23 0.79
N ASP A 175 20.78 8.69 1.48
CA ASP A 175 20.66 8.79 2.94
C ASP A 175 20.94 7.43 3.60
N SER A 176 22.17 7.29 4.11
CA SER A 176 22.58 6.07 4.81
C SER A 176 21.95 5.92 6.20
N VAL A 177 21.44 7.00 6.82
CA VAL A 177 20.70 6.94 8.08
C VAL A 177 19.37 6.23 7.84
N VAL A 178 18.66 6.63 6.78
CA VAL A 178 17.44 5.97 6.31
C VAL A 178 17.69 4.50 5.97
N LEU A 179 18.79 4.18 5.27
CA LEU A 179 19.10 2.79 4.94
C LEU A 179 19.37 1.94 6.20
N ARG A 180 20.15 2.45 7.16
CA ARG A 180 20.41 1.74 8.43
C ARG A 180 19.14 1.53 9.25
N HIS A 181 18.23 2.50 9.27
CA HIS A 181 16.91 2.34 9.88
C HIS A 181 16.11 1.25 9.17
N SER A 182 16.04 1.31 7.84
CA SER A 182 15.34 0.33 7.00
C SER A 182 15.83 -1.09 7.22
N ARG A 183 17.16 -1.27 7.33
CA ARG A 183 17.77 -2.56 7.66
C ARG A 183 17.23 -3.13 8.97
N ARG A 184 17.16 -2.29 10.02
CA ARG A 184 16.72 -2.73 11.35
C ARG A 184 15.24 -3.09 11.38
N VAL A 185 14.36 -2.24 10.85
CA VAL A 185 12.90 -2.43 11.00
C VAL A 185 12.31 -3.42 10.00
N SER A 186 12.98 -3.65 8.86
CA SER A 186 12.53 -4.59 7.84
C SER A 186 13.35 -5.89 7.80
N GLY A 187 14.38 -6.03 8.64
CA GLY A 187 15.21 -7.23 8.69
C GLY A 187 15.97 -7.53 7.40
N ILE A 188 16.49 -6.49 6.73
CA ILE A 188 17.16 -6.62 5.43
C ILE A 188 18.39 -7.54 5.53
N THR A 189 18.41 -8.60 4.70
CA THR A 189 19.52 -9.55 4.60
C THR A 189 20.47 -9.22 3.46
N ASP A 190 19.95 -8.64 2.37
CA ASP A 190 20.70 -8.34 1.15
C ASP A 190 20.29 -6.95 0.62
N LEU A 191 21.20 -6.27 -0.07
CA LEU A 191 20.97 -4.95 -0.65
C LEU A 191 21.05 -5.01 -2.17
N SER A 192 20.11 -4.35 -2.84
CA SER A 192 20.13 -4.05 -4.26
C SER A 192 20.12 -2.56 -4.51
#